data_AF-A0A7V0JEH9-F1
#
_entry.id   AF-A0A7V0JEH9-F1
#
_cell.length_a   1.000
_cell.length_b   1.000
_cell.length_c   1.000
_cell.angle_alpha   90.00
_cell.angle_beta   90.00
_cell.angle_gamma   90.00
#
_symmetry.space_group_name_H-M   'P 1'
#
loop_
_entity.id
_entity.type
_entity.pdbx_description
1 polymer ?
#
loop_
_entity_poly.entity_id
_entity_poly.type
_entity_poly.pdbx_seq_one_letter_code
_entity_poly.pdbx_strand_id
1 'polypeptide(L)'
;MEKEKKRITALERQIDRIKQEINSIGDLRRGSLSAQYNICGTPGCKCKATPPTKHGPYYQLSFTKNGRSSTKFVSRKNVRIVTQVHASREIVK
;
A
#
# COMPACT_ATOMS: atom_id res chain seq x y z
N MET A 1 27.26 23.47 30.28
CA MET A 1 25.91 23.49 30.90
C MET A 1 24.89 24.24 30.03
N GLU A 2 24.92 25.57 29.90
CA GLU A 2 23.85 26.34 29.21
C GLU A 2 23.71 26.04 27.70
N LYS A 3 24.84 25.93 26.99
CA LYS A 3 24.86 25.56 25.55
C LYS A 3 24.26 24.17 25.30
N GLU A 4 24.47 23.26 26.25
CA GLU A 4 24.00 21.88 26.17
C GLU A 4 22.49 21.79 26.46
N LYS A 5 22.00 22.53 27.47
CA LYS A 5 20.56 22.70 27.71
C LYS A 5 19.84 23.26 26.48
N LYS A 6 20.38 24.32 25.85
CA LYS A 6 19.81 24.88 24.60
C LYS A 6 19.76 23.86 23.46
N ARG A 7 20.78 23.01 23.34
CA ARG A 7 20.83 21.95 22.33
C ARG A 7 19.79 20.86 22.59
N ILE A 8 19.62 20.43 23.84
CA ILE A 8 18.59 19.47 24.24
C ILE A 8 17.20 20.01 23.92
N THR A 9 16.89 21.25 24.32
CA THR A 9 15.59 21.87 24.05
C THR A 9 15.29 22.01 22.55
N ALA A 10 16.31 22.28 21.73
CA ALA A 10 16.14 22.33 20.28
C ALA A 10 15.80 20.94 19.70
N LEU A 11 16.46 19.88 20.19
CA LEU A 11 16.17 18.50 19.78
C LEU A 11 14.78 18.05 20.23
N GLU A 12 14.36 18.39 21.44
CA GLU A 12 13.01 18.08 21.94
C GLU A 12 11.94 18.71 21.05
N ARG A 13 12.09 20.00 20.69
CA ARG A 13 11.19 20.68 19.76
C ARG A 13 11.15 20.03 18.37
N GLN A 14 12.30 19.55 17.89
CA GLN A 14 12.37 18.86 16.61
C GLN A 14 11.65 17.50 16.67
N ILE A 15 11.84 16.75 17.76
CA ILE A 15 11.16 15.49 18.01
C ILE A 15 9.65 15.71 18.03
N ASP A 16 9.17 16.74 18.74
CA ASP A 16 7.73 17.01 18.83
C ASP A 16 7.13 17.42 17.48
N ARG A 17 7.85 18.21 16.69
CA ARG A 17 7.44 18.54 15.32
C ARG A 17 7.31 17.28 14.45
N ILE A 18 8.32 16.41 14.46
CA ILE A 18 8.30 15.18 13.68
C ILE A 18 7.16 14.25 14.14
N LYS A 19 6.92 14.14 15.44
CA LYS A 19 5.78 13.39 15.97
C LYS A 19 4.44 13.93 15.48
N GLN A 20 4.27 15.25 15.45
CA GLN A 20 3.06 15.89 14.91
C GLN A 20 2.90 15.63 13.41
N GLU A 21 3.98 15.73 12.64
CA GLU A 21 3.98 15.43 11.21
C GLU A 21 3.59 13.97 10.95
N ILE A 22 4.18 13.01 11.67
CA ILE A 22 3.85 11.59 11.54
C ILE A 22 2.38 11.32 11.87
N ASN A 23 1.87 11.91 12.97
CA ASN A 23 0.48 11.76 13.37
C ASN A 23 -0.51 12.34 12.34
N SER A 24 -0.08 13.32 11.53
CA SER A 24 -0.93 13.93 10.50
C SER A 24 -1.17 13.04 9.27
N ILE A 25 -0.36 11.99 9.07
CA ILE A 25 -0.40 11.17 7.83
C ILE A 25 -1.63 10.24 7.76
N GLY A 26 -2.38 10.06 8.85
CA GLY A 26 -3.63 9.27 8.87
C GLY A 26 -3.40 7.74 8.86
N ASP A 27 -4.42 6.97 8.46
CA ASP A 27 -4.34 5.50 8.43
C ASP A 27 -3.38 5.03 7.32
N LEU A 28 -2.22 4.51 7.74
CA LEU A 28 -1.18 3.95 6.88
C LEU A 28 -1.06 2.45 7.14
N ARG A 29 -1.65 1.66 6.24
CA ARG A 29 -1.53 0.21 6.26
C ARG A 29 -0.44 -0.23 5.30
N ARG A 30 0.40 -1.14 5.78
CA ARG A 30 1.39 -1.80 4.95
C ARG A 30 0.70 -2.67 3.91
N GLY A 31 1.20 -2.63 2.69
CA GLY A 31 0.73 -3.47 1.59
C GLY A 31 0.46 -2.65 0.33
N SER A 32 0.22 -3.36 -0.77
CA SER A 32 -0.04 -2.77 -2.08
C SER A 32 -1.20 -3.45 -2.77
N LEU A 33 -2.00 -2.66 -3.48
CA LEU A 33 -3.13 -3.13 -4.29
C LEU A 33 -2.71 -3.16 -5.77
N SER A 34 -2.77 -4.32 -6.40
CA SER A 34 -2.51 -4.51 -7.83
C SER A 34 -3.76 -4.94 -8.58
N ALA A 35 -3.81 -4.67 -9.89
CA ALA A 35 -4.89 -5.10 -10.77
C ALA A 35 -4.36 -6.15 -11.75
N GLN A 36 -4.88 -7.37 -11.67
CA GLN A 36 -4.45 -8.49 -12.49
C GLN A 36 -5.45 -8.80 -13.60
N TYR A 37 -4.94 -9.17 -14.77
CA TYR A 37 -5.72 -9.56 -15.93
C TYR A 37 -5.29 -10.94 -16.43
N ASN A 38 -6.22 -11.89 -16.43
CA ASN A 38 -5.92 -13.30 -16.66
C ASN A 38 -6.54 -13.83 -17.96
N ILE A 39 -5.95 -14.90 -18.47
CA ILE A 39 -6.48 -15.71 -19.58
C ILE A 39 -7.11 -16.97 -18.96
N CYS A 40 -8.28 -17.37 -19.43
CA CYS A 40 -8.98 -18.55 -18.89
C CYS A 40 -8.64 -19.84 -19.64
N GLY A 41 -9.05 -20.99 -19.09
CA GLY A 41 -8.85 -22.30 -19.71
C GLY A 41 -9.81 -22.60 -20.86
N THR A 42 -10.96 -21.94 -20.95
CA THR A 42 -12.04 -22.26 -21.89
C THR A 42 -11.57 -22.20 -23.35
N PRO A 43 -11.81 -23.27 -24.15
CA PRO A 43 -11.58 -23.24 -25.60
C PRO A 43 -12.44 -22.16 -26.26
N GLY A 44 -11.88 -21.44 -27.24
CA GLY A 44 -12.60 -20.41 -28.00
C GLY A 44 -12.90 -19.10 -27.25
N CYS A 45 -12.42 -18.90 -26.02
CA CYS A 45 -12.66 -17.66 -25.29
C CYS A 45 -11.91 -16.47 -25.93
N LYS A 46 -12.56 -15.29 -25.96
CA LYS A 46 -12.00 -14.02 -26.48
C LYS A 46 -10.70 -13.58 -25.77
N CYS A 47 -10.42 -14.09 -24.57
CA CYS A 47 -9.15 -13.84 -23.89
C CYS A 47 -7.93 -14.48 -24.57
N LYS A 48 -8.14 -15.42 -25.51
CA LYS A 48 -7.11 -16.04 -26.33
C LYS A 48 -7.11 -15.55 -27.79
N ALA A 49 -7.93 -14.54 -28.13
CA ALA A 49 -7.95 -13.95 -29.47
C ALA A 49 -6.66 -13.18 -29.78
N THR A 50 -6.49 -12.77 -31.04
CA THR A 50 -5.42 -11.86 -31.47
C THR A 50 -6.07 -10.59 -32.04
N PRO A 51 -6.05 -9.44 -31.32
CA PRO A 51 -5.46 -9.22 -30.00
C PRO A 51 -6.32 -9.80 -28.84
N PRO A 52 -5.71 -10.20 -27.69
CA PRO A 52 -6.42 -10.86 -26.61
C PRO A 52 -7.21 -9.90 -25.74
N THR A 53 -8.46 -10.27 -25.40
CA THR A 53 -9.28 -9.53 -24.41
C THR A 53 -9.25 -10.24 -23.06
N LYS A 54 -8.26 -9.92 -22.21
CA LYS A 54 -8.04 -10.59 -20.91
C LYS A 54 -9.19 -10.33 -19.92
N HIS A 55 -9.44 -11.30 -19.03
CA HIS A 55 -10.41 -11.17 -17.95
C HIS A 55 -9.85 -10.35 -16.80
N GLY A 56 -10.67 -9.46 -16.22
CA GLY A 56 -10.30 -8.69 -15.04
C GLY A 56 -10.95 -7.31 -15.03
N PRO A 57 -10.42 -6.37 -14.22
CA PRO A 57 -9.35 -6.56 -13.24
C PRO A 57 -9.77 -7.42 -12.03
N TYR A 58 -8.88 -8.32 -11.63
CA TYR A 58 -8.88 -8.96 -10.31
C TYR A 58 -7.95 -8.17 -9.39
N TYR A 59 -8.50 -7.49 -8.40
CA TYR A 59 -7.70 -6.69 -7.48
C TYR A 59 -7.10 -7.58 -6.40
N GLN A 60 -5.78 -7.50 -6.21
CA GLN A 60 -5.04 -8.26 -5.21
C GLN A 60 -4.36 -7.31 -4.24
N LEU A 61 -4.65 -7.44 -2.95
CA LEU A 61 -3.96 -6.76 -1.87
C LEU A 61 -2.89 -7.69 -1.31
N SER A 62 -1.63 -7.33 -1.49
CA SER A 62 -0.48 -8.01 -0.90
C SER A 62 0.00 -7.24 0.33
N PHE A 63 0.19 -7.91 1.46
CA PHE A 63 0.60 -7.27 2.71
C PHE A 63 1.40 -8.24 3.60
N THR A 64 2.18 -7.68 4.51
CA THR A 64 2.96 -8.46 5.50
C THR A 64 2.44 -8.19 6.90
N LYS A 65 2.10 -9.25 7.63
CA LYS A 65 1.68 -9.20 9.03
C LYS A 65 2.51 -10.20 9.84
N ASN A 66 3.12 -9.76 10.93
CA ASN A 66 3.95 -10.58 11.82
C ASN A 66 5.04 -11.37 11.06
N GLY A 67 5.73 -10.71 10.12
CA GLY A 67 6.77 -11.33 9.29
C GLY A 67 6.27 -12.30 8.22
N ARG A 68 4.96 -12.49 8.06
CA ARG A 68 4.36 -13.36 7.02
C ARG A 68 3.65 -12.55 5.96
N SER A 69 4.01 -12.78 4.71
CA SER A 69 3.36 -12.18 3.54
C SER A 69 2.07 -12.92 3.20
N SER A 70 1.03 -12.20 2.82
CA SER A 70 -0.25 -12.75 2.42
C SER A 70 -0.88 -11.89 1.33
N THR A 71 -1.68 -12.52 0.46
CA THR A 71 -2.40 -11.85 -0.61
C THR A 71 -3.89 -12.16 -0.50
N LYS A 72 -4.74 -11.13 -0.65
CA LYS A 72 -6.20 -11.26 -0.64
C LYS A 72 -6.82 -10.60 -1.86
N PHE A 73 -7.90 -11.18 -2.38
CA PHE A 73 -8.69 -10.53 -3.41
C PHE A 73 -9.57 -9.42 -2.83
N VAL A 74 -9.68 -8.33 -3.58
CA VAL A 74 -10.50 -7.16 -3.22
C VAL A 74 -11.61 -7.01 -4.24
N SER A 75 -12.85 -6.96 -3.74
CA SER A 75 -14.01 -6.68 -4.60
C SER A 75 -13.95 -5.24 -5.13
N ARG A 76 -14.45 -5.02 -6.36
CA ARG A 76 -14.39 -3.71 -7.02
C ARG A 76 -14.97 -2.56 -6.18
N LYS A 77 -16.06 -2.82 -5.45
CA LYS A 77 -16.70 -1.84 -4.54
C LYS A 77 -15.77 -1.33 -3.43
N ASN A 78 -14.78 -2.12 -3.03
CA ASN A 78 -13.87 -1.80 -1.92
C ASN A 78 -12.52 -1.25 -2.38
N VAL A 79 -12.24 -1.24 -3.70
CA VAL A 79 -10.93 -0.83 -4.24
C VAL A 79 -10.55 0.56 -3.76
N ARG A 80 -11.47 1.53 -3.86
CA ARG A 80 -11.21 2.92 -3.45
C ARG A 80 -10.80 3.03 -1.98
N ILE A 81 -11.55 2.37 -1.10
CA ILE A 81 -11.29 2.39 0.34
C ILE A 81 -9.96 1.72 0.66
N VAL A 82 -9.69 0.56 0.03
CA VAL A 82 -8.45 -0.19 0.23
C VAL A 82 -7.24 0.61 -0.29
N THR A 83 -7.33 1.25 -1.46
CA THR A 83 -6.28 2.11 -2.01
C THR A 83 -5.96 3.28 -1.10
N GLN A 84 -6.97 3.92 -0.51
CA GLN A 84 -6.78 5.08 0.36
C GLN A 84 -5.93 4.77 1.60
N VAL A 85 -6.12 3.60 2.22
CA VAL A 85 -5.41 3.23 3.46
C VAL A 85 -4.13 2.43 3.21
N HIS A 86 -3.98 1.79 2.05
CA HIS A 86 -2.77 1.04 1.67
C HIS A 86 -1.85 1.87 0.77
N ALA A 87 -1.78 3.19 1.01
CA ALA A 87 -0.92 4.13 0.30
C ALA A 87 0.58 3.96 0.66
N SER A 88 1.02 2.73 0.89
CA SER A 88 2.44 2.40 1.01
C SER A 88 3.05 2.40 -0.40
N ARG A 89 3.56 3.56 -0.82
CA ARG A 89 4.66 3.64 -1.79
C ARG A 89 5.75 2.67 -1.32
N GLU A 90 6.31 1.90 -2.25
CA GLU A 90 7.39 0.92 -2.07
C GLU A 90 8.29 1.22 -0.86
N ILE A 91 8.05 0.55 0.26
CA ILE A 91 9.00 0.51 1.36
C ILE A 91 9.86 -0.74 1.14
N VAL A 92 11.05 -0.48 0.59
CA VAL A 92 12.26 -1.31 0.63
C VAL A 92 12.20 -2.61 -0.18
N LYS A 93 12.87 -2.57 -1.34
CA LYS A 93 13.63 -3.70 -1.85
C LYS A 93 15.10 -3.46 -1.51
#